data_AF-K6UXB2-F1
#
_entry.id   AF-K6UXB2-F1
#
_cell.length_a   1.000
_cell.length_b   1.000
_cell.length_c   1.000
_cell.angle_alpha   90.00
_cell.angle_beta   90.00
_cell.angle_gamma   90.00
#
_symmetry.space_group_name_H-M   'P 1'
#
loop_
_entity.id
_entity.type
_entity.pdbx_description
1 polymer ?
#
loop_
_entity_poly.entity_id
_entity_poly.type
_entity_poly.pdbx_seq_one_letter_code
_entity_poly.pdbx_strand_id
1 'polypeptide(L)'
;MTERGKSAKRFIQEGERAGEEKRAKGDDLLDGGEDDLLGGGEDDQPSDRGNDQPSDRGEQFDEIAAAASLEGVGPPTQTQAHQTDGTRKSPEKAQAVPNEEIKKYIEKRIPNVSRNLQVDVCVAIPSSIINNRSDVIKSYLTSYLARIFTVFSVSKVYIYDDQMANERCEQQLNSGNSTHGTAHPHKTHEGDQNYHIDRVGSKHQGKRPSSHSSSQEGEGEKSTPQYSYLCQYLHYNLQYLETPQYLRKHLFPITHFLKHSGIMNPVDAPHHLRSDEWLPFREGVVIKKKSNGVIVDVGLFAHAHIENVTHVDIGTRVTVLFHPNSFLLFQRRNGNALFSGKLINPSTPKLYNLYWGYSVELLKRLSDVFDLGVDYIVGTSERGHCMGDAADAIRGVSSILIVFGNKQGLEDLLIKEREERKKKSYAVEKRSKVLNKMLKKFHLFVNTCPHQTSRTIRTEEAIAITLSLFHNILV
;
A
#
# COMPACT_ATOMS: atom_id res chain seq x y z
N MET A 1 -13.12 -40.44 47.44
CA MET A 1 -12.68 -41.82 47.13
C MET A 1 -13.68 -42.39 46.14
N THR A 2 -13.17 -42.82 44.98
CA THR A 2 -13.66 -43.90 44.08
C THR A 2 -15.10 -43.89 43.56
N GLU A 3 -15.41 -44.20 42.30
CA GLU A 3 -14.67 -44.37 41.04
C GLU A 3 -15.72 -44.69 39.96
N ARG A 4 -15.47 -44.22 38.73
CA ARG A 4 -15.62 -44.90 37.43
C ARG A 4 -16.78 -45.90 37.18
N GLY A 5 -17.63 -45.52 36.22
CA GLY A 5 -17.53 -45.93 34.81
C GLY A 5 -18.01 -47.33 34.41
N LYS A 6 -18.80 -47.42 33.32
CA LYS A 6 -18.51 -48.27 32.14
C LYS A 6 -19.62 -48.26 31.07
N SER A 7 -19.13 -48.10 29.84
CA SER A 7 -19.40 -48.92 28.64
C SER A 7 -20.63 -48.66 27.77
N ALA A 8 -20.27 -48.38 26.51
CA ALA A 8 -21.04 -48.50 25.28
C ALA A 8 -21.49 -49.94 24.99
N LYS A 9 -22.60 -50.09 24.25
CA LYS A 9 -22.65 -50.64 22.87
C LYS A 9 -24.09 -50.85 22.37
N ARG A 10 -24.28 -50.42 21.11
CA ARG A 10 -25.08 -51.01 20.00
C ARG A 10 -26.55 -51.42 20.27
N PHE A 11 -27.44 -50.78 19.51
CA PHE A 11 -28.58 -51.46 18.88
C PHE A 11 -28.50 -51.29 17.36
N ILE A 12 -28.69 -52.42 16.68
CA ILE A 12 -28.80 -52.65 15.25
C ILE A 12 -30.32 -52.64 14.94
N GLN A 13 -30.74 -52.13 13.78
CA GLN A 13 -31.35 -52.92 12.68
C GLN A 13 -32.42 -52.18 11.86
N GLU A 14 -32.25 -52.35 10.54
CA GLU A 14 -33.26 -52.67 9.51
C GLU A 14 -33.96 -51.56 8.70
N GLY A 15 -33.85 -51.77 7.38
CA GLY A 15 -34.41 -50.97 6.29
C GLY A 15 -33.80 -51.36 4.95
N GLU A 16 -34.04 -52.61 4.51
CA GLU A 16 -33.86 -53.15 3.14
C GLU A 16 -34.39 -52.17 2.05
N ARG A 17 -33.96 -52.12 0.77
CA ARG A 17 -33.77 -53.21 -0.20
C ARG A 17 -33.25 -52.69 -1.56
N ALA A 18 -32.51 -53.56 -2.25
CA ALA A 18 -32.42 -53.81 -3.71
C ALA A 18 -31.61 -52.89 -4.65
N GLY A 19 -30.62 -53.50 -5.31
CA GLY A 19 -29.89 -52.98 -6.47
C GLY A 19 -28.57 -53.72 -6.77
N GLU A 20 -28.67 -54.98 -7.17
CA GLU A 20 -27.63 -55.84 -7.83
C GLU A 20 -26.84 -55.09 -8.94
N GLU A 21 -25.69 -55.49 -9.46
CA GLU A 21 -24.63 -56.48 -9.25
C GLU A 21 -23.55 -56.05 -10.28
N LYS A 22 -22.26 -56.15 -9.95
CA LYS A 22 -21.31 -57.02 -10.68
C LYS A 22 -19.89 -56.90 -10.12
N ARG A 23 -19.37 -58.09 -9.81
CA ARG A 23 -18.06 -58.46 -9.30
C ARG A 23 -16.98 -58.39 -10.38
N ALA A 24 -15.76 -58.07 -9.97
CA ALA A 24 -14.56 -58.95 -10.02
C ALA A 24 -13.39 -58.14 -9.43
N LYS A 25 -12.91 -58.41 -8.20
CA LYS A 25 -11.92 -59.42 -7.76
C LYS A 25 -10.56 -59.34 -8.48
N GLY A 26 -9.49 -59.19 -7.69
CA GLY A 26 -8.16 -59.70 -8.04
C GLY A 26 -6.97 -58.87 -7.56
N ASP A 27 -6.83 -58.71 -6.25
CA ASP A 27 -5.65 -58.93 -5.40
C ASP A 27 -4.21 -58.72 -5.92
N ASP A 28 -3.48 -57.96 -5.09
CA ASP A 28 -2.13 -58.20 -4.54
C ASP A 28 -0.89 -58.30 -5.46
N LEU A 29 0.04 -57.34 -5.32
CA LEU A 29 1.28 -57.54 -4.53
C LEU A 29 2.26 -56.35 -4.69
N LEU A 30 2.91 -56.04 -3.57
CA LEU A 30 4.07 -55.16 -3.41
C LEU A 30 5.33 -55.85 -3.95
N ASP A 31 6.24 -55.12 -4.57
CA ASP A 31 7.64 -55.03 -4.13
C ASP A 31 8.39 -53.87 -4.85
N GLY A 32 9.43 -53.36 -4.19
CA GLY A 32 10.19 -52.18 -4.58
C GLY A 32 11.33 -52.41 -5.57
N GLY A 33 12.22 -51.42 -5.62
CA GLY A 33 13.47 -51.48 -6.37
C GLY A 33 13.88 -50.13 -6.93
N GLU A 34 14.89 -49.54 -6.30
CA GLU A 34 15.66 -48.39 -6.74
C GLU A 34 16.45 -48.66 -8.04
N ASP A 35 17.00 -47.57 -8.58
CA ASP A 35 18.29 -47.46 -9.29
C ASP A 35 18.27 -46.91 -10.74
N ASP A 36 18.64 -45.62 -10.80
CA ASP A 36 19.87 -45.11 -11.44
C ASP A 36 19.97 -44.83 -12.96
N LEU A 37 20.76 -43.75 -13.21
CA LEU A 37 21.59 -43.42 -14.39
C LEU A 37 21.06 -42.49 -15.51
N LEU A 38 21.53 -41.24 -15.42
CA LEU A 38 22.42 -40.52 -16.35
C LEU A 38 22.42 -40.88 -17.85
N GLY A 39 22.39 -39.84 -18.70
CA GLY A 39 22.97 -39.90 -20.05
C GLY A 39 22.59 -38.71 -20.94
N GLY A 40 23.56 -37.83 -21.19
CA GLY A 40 23.45 -36.74 -22.17
C GLY A 40 23.65 -37.21 -23.62
N GLY A 41 23.54 -36.28 -24.56
CA GLY A 41 23.86 -36.51 -25.97
C GLY A 41 23.41 -35.36 -26.86
N GLU A 42 24.38 -34.82 -27.59
CA GLU A 42 24.40 -33.61 -28.41
C GLU A 42 23.70 -33.75 -29.77
N ASP A 43 23.47 -32.57 -30.38
CA ASP A 43 23.55 -32.20 -31.79
C ASP A 43 22.97 -33.11 -32.90
N ASP A 44 22.09 -32.53 -33.73
CA ASP A 44 22.32 -32.48 -35.18
C ASP A 44 21.24 -31.61 -35.89
N GLN A 45 21.69 -30.54 -36.55
CA GLN A 45 20.99 -29.97 -37.70
C GLN A 45 21.41 -30.71 -38.97
N PRO A 46 20.52 -30.81 -39.96
CA PRO A 46 20.91 -30.28 -41.26
C PRO A 46 19.81 -29.48 -41.98
N SER A 47 20.28 -28.50 -42.74
CA SER A 47 19.62 -27.76 -43.82
C SER A 47 19.14 -28.68 -44.95
N ASP A 48 17.96 -28.41 -45.56
CA ASP A 48 17.83 -27.98 -46.97
C ASP A 48 16.36 -27.67 -47.37
N ARG A 49 16.22 -26.70 -48.29
CA ARG A 49 15.15 -26.43 -49.29
C ARG A 49 13.66 -26.30 -48.92
N GLY A 50 13.09 -25.21 -49.46
CA GLY A 50 11.92 -25.34 -50.34
C GLY A 50 10.73 -24.42 -50.04
N ASN A 51 10.61 -23.38 -50.86
CA ASN A 51 9.39 -22.67 -51.27
C ASN A 51 8.05 -23.30 -50.85
N ASP A 52 7.17 -22.52 -50.23
CA ASP A 52 5.74 -22.47 -50.56
C ASP A 52 5.10 -21.17 -50.04
N GLN A 53 4.59 -20.36 -50.98
CA GLN A 53 3.46 -19.42 -50.79
C GLN A 53 2.16 -20.23 -50.93
N PRO A 54 0.96 -19.82 -50.42
CA PRO A 54 0.39 -18.48 -50.66
C PRO A 54 -0.59 -17.87 -49.62
N SER A 55 -1.06 -16.65 -49.98
CA SER A 55 -2.31 -15.94 -49.61
C SER A 55 -2.41 -15.33 -48.19
N ASP A 56 -2.33 -14.01 -48.02
CA ASP A 56 -3.25 -12.92 -48.40
C ASP A 56 -4.45 -12.76 -47.46
N ARG A 57 -4.41 -11.67 -46.67
CA ARG A 57 -5.52 -10.80 -46.24
C ARG A 57 -5.03 -9.87 -45.13
N GLY A 58 -4.79 -8.60 -45.47
CA GLY A 58 -4.47 -7.54 -44.52
C GLY A 58 -4.93 -6.20 -45.08
N GLU A 59 -6.12 -5.79 -44.67
CA GLU A 59 -6.88 -4.64 -45.15
C GLU A 59 -6.18 -3.30 -44.90
N GLN A 60 -6.23 -2.44 -45.93
CA GLN A 60 -5.91 -1.01 -45.93
C GLN A 60 -6.87 -0.23 -45.01
N PHE A 61 -6.38 0.81 -44.33
CA PHE A 61 -7.17 2.02 -44.08
C PHE A 61 -6.31 3.30 -44.05
N ASP A 62 -6.44 4.00 -45.17
CA ASP A 62 -6.48 5.44 -45.48
C ASP A 62 -5.78 6.53 -44.62
N GLU A 63 -4.89 7.19 -45.34
CA GLU A 63 -4.41 8.57 -45.23
C GLU A 63 -5.55 9.60 -45.36
N ILE A 64 -5.60 10.59 -44.47
CA ILE A 64 -6.18 11.90 -44.81
C ILE A 64 -5.23 12.99 -44.33
N ALA A 65 -4.70 13.75 -45.28
CA ALA A 65 -3.98 14.99 -45.08
C ALA A 65 -4.83 16.21 -45.50
N ALA A 66 -4.58 17.30 -44.78
CA ALA A 66 -4.56 18.70 -45.22
C ALA A 66 -5.79 19.63 -45.10
N ALA A 67 -5.46 20.80 -44.50
CA ALA A 67 -5.82 22.17 -44.86
C ALA A 67 -7.06 22.86 -44.24
N ALA A 68 -6.81 23.92 -43.47
CA ALA A 68 -7.14 25.30 -43.84
C ALA A 68 -6.56 26.33 -42.86
N SER A 69 -5.96 27.39 -43.40
CA SER A 69 -5.49 28.60 -42.70
C SER A 69 -6.25 29.83 -43.23
N LEU A 70 -6.30 30.87 -42.39
CA LEU A 70 -6.50 32.32 -42.65
C LEU A 70 -7.92 32.92 -42.61
N GLU A 71 -8.08 33.91 -41.71
CA GLU A 71 -8.53 35.32 -41.87
C GLU A 71 -8.90 35.86 -40.45
N GLY A 72 -8.75 37.11 -39.99
CA GLY A 72 -8.40 38.43 -40.51
C GLY A 72 -8.67 39.48 -39.39
N VAL A 73 -8.02 40.65 -39.43
CA VAL A 73 -7.97 41.73 -38.41
C VAL A 73 -9.13 42.77 -38.61
N GLY A 74 -9.71 43.37 -37.54
CA GLY A 74 -10.86 44.34 -37.54
C GLY A 74 -10.49 45.82 -37.85
N PRO A 75 -11.17 46.91 -37.36
CA PRO A 75 -12.52 47.20 -36.75
C PRO A 75 -13.19 48.47 -37.42
N PRO A 76 -14.00 49.42 -36.82
CA PRO A 76 -14.73 49.57 -35.52
C PRO A 76 -16.20 50.11 -35.60
N THR A 77 -16.90 50.35 -34.47
CA THR A 77 -17.59 51.63 -34.04
C THR A 77 -18.74 51.46 -33.00
N GLN A 78 -18.51 52.04 -31.80
CA GLN A 78 -19.35 52.78 -30.81
C GLN A 78 -20.64 52.27 -30.07
N THR A 79 -20.56 52.51 -28.75
CA THR A 79 -21.48 53.14 -27.76
C THR A 79 -22.52 52.36 -26.92
N GLN A 80 -22.24 52.43 -25.60
CA GLN A 80 -23.09 52.84 -24.45
C GLN A 80 -23.83 51.81 -23.56
N ALA A 81 -23.28 51.70 -22.33
CA ALA A 81 -23.89 52.02 -21.02
C ALA A 81 -24.66 50.96 -20.19
N HIS A 82 -24.17 50.84 -18.94
CA HIS A 82 -24.89 50.65 -17.66
C HIS A 82 -25.63 49.32 -17.36
N GLN A 83 -25.12 48.53 -16.40
CA GLN A 83 -25.55 48.53 -14.99
C GLN A 83 -24.87 47.42 -14.17
N THR A 84 -24.59 47.78 -12.93
CA THR A 84 -24.11 46.96 -11.83
C THR A 84 -25.16 45.94 -11.39
N ASP A 85 -24.77 44.68 -11.19
CA ASP A 85 -25.29 43.93 -10.04
C ASP A 85 -24.28 42.88 -9.56
N GLY A 86 -24.07 42.89 -8.25
CA GLY A 86 -23.18 41.99 -7.56
C GLY A 86 -23.92 40.72 -7.19
N THR A 87 -23.42 39.58 -7.66
CA THR A 87 -23.62 38.32 -6.94
C THR A 87 -22.35 37.50 -7.09
N ARG A 88 -21.58 37.49 -6.00
CA ARG A 88 -20.39 36.67 -5.82
C ARG A 88 -20.86 35.22 -5.70
N LYS A 89 -21.12 34.57 -6.84
CA LYS A 89 -21.36 33.12 -6.90
C LYS A 89 -20.06 32.42 -6.54
N SER A 90 -20.12 31.68 -5.43
CA SER A 90 -19.16 30.66 -5.03
C SER A 90 -18.87 29.74 -6.23
N PRO A 91 -17.62 29.28 -6.43
CA PRO A 91 -17.33 28.41 -7.55
C PRO A 91 -18.05 27.07 -7.32
N GLU A 92 -19.08 26.81 -8.14
CA GLU A 92 -19.63 25.47 -8.35
C GLU A 92 -18.47 24.55 -8.70
N LYS A 93 -18.39 23.40 -8.02
CA LYS A 93 -17.49 22.30 -8.37
C LYS A 93 -17.82 21.87 -9.80
N ALA A 94 -17.09 22.39 -10.79
CA ALA A 94 -17.13 21.87 -12.15
C ALA A 94 -16.73 20.39 -12.09
N GLN A 95 -17.70 19.48 -12.20
CA GLN A 95 -17.43 18.06 -12.38
C GLN A 95 -16.67 17.93 -13.70
N ALA A 96 -15.39 17.61 -13.63
CA ALA A 96 -14.54 17.42 -14.80
C ALA A 96 -15.06 16.20 -15.57
N VAL A 97 -15.75 16.43 -16.68
CA VAL A 97 -16.23 15.37 -17.56
C VAL A 97 -15.01 14.64 -18.15
N PRO A 98 -14.92 13.30 -18.04
CA PRO A 98 -13.82 12.53 -18.61
C PRO A 98 -13.75 12.70 -20.13
N ASN A 99 -12.55 12.74 -20.69
CA ASN A 99 -12.38 12.74 -22.15
C ASN A 99 -12.62 11.32 -22.68
N GLU A 100 -13.66 11.14 -23.50
CA GLU A 100 -14.07 9.83 -24.02
C GLU A 100 -12.99 9.13 -24.89
N GLU A 101 -12.11 9.88 -25.57
CA GLU A 101 -11.01 9.29 -26.34
C GLU A 101 -9.97 8.65 -25.41
N ILE A 102 -9.62 9.34 -24.32
CA ILE A 102 -8.70 8.83 -23.30
C ILE A 102 -9.29 7.59 -22.63
N LYS A 103 -10.60 7.61 -22.33
CA LYS A 103 -11.31 6.47 -21.74
C LYS A 103 -11.24 5.24 -22.64
N LYS A 104 -11.61 5.36 -23.92
CA LYS A 104 -11.53 4.27 -24.90
C LYS A 104 -10.11 3.73 -25.06
N TYR A 105 -9.10 4.59 -24.96
CA TYR A 105 -7.70 4.17 -25.03
C TYR A 105 -7.29 3.31 -23.83
N ILE A 106 -7.69 3.71 -22.62
CA ILE A 106 -7.38 3.00 -21.37
C ILE A 106 -8.04 1.62 -21.36
N GLU A 107 -9.32 1.53 -21.72
CA GLU A 107 -10.08 0.28 -21.77
C GLU A 107 -9.45 -0.76 -22.72
N LYS A 108 -8.83 -0.32 -23.82
CA LYS A 108 -8.13 -1.21 -24.76
C LYS A 108 -6.79 -1.74 -24.27
N ARG A 109 -6.14 -1.04 -23.33
CA ARG A 109 -4.75 -1.34 -22.91
C ARG A 109 -4.64 -1.94 -21.53
N ILE A 110 -5.63 -1.76 -20.67
CA ILE A 110 -5.61 -2.29 -19.31
C ILE A 110 -6.60 -3.46 -19.25
N PRO A 111 -6.12 -4.71 -19.13
CA PRO A 111 -6.96 -5.90 -19.24
C PRO A 111 -7.99 -5.99 -18.11
N ASN A 112 -7.69 -5.43 -16.94
CA ASN A 112 -8.59 -5.37 -15.79
C ASN A 112 -8.76 -3.92 -15.36
N VAL A 113 -9.79 -3.24 -15.88
CA VAL A 113 -10.21 -1.95 -15.34
C VAL A 113 -10.63 -2.18 -13.88
N SER A 114 -10.28 -1.25 -12.98
CA SER A 114 -10.55 -1.39 -11.55
C SER A 114 -12.05 -1.59 -11.27
N ARG A 115 -12.41 -2.05 -10.06
CA ARG A 115 -13.80 -1.92 -9.57
C ARG A 115 -14.28 -0.48 -9.72
N ASN A 116 -15.59 -0.23 -9.66
CA ASN A 116 -16.09 1.14 -9.62
C ASN A 116 -15.42 1.94 -8.49
N LEU A 117 -14.54 2.88 -8.88
CA LEU A 117 -13.76 3.68 -7.94
C LEU A 117 -14.55 4.86 -7.37
N GLN A 118 -15.83 5.05 -7.69
CA GLN A 118 -16.64 6.14 -7.12
C GLN A 118 -16.67 6.10 -5.59
N VAL A 119 -16.64 4.90 -5.00
CA VAL A 119 -16.53 4.71 -3.54
C VAL A 119 -15.06 4.58 -3.14
N ASP A 120 -14.59 5.55 -2.35
CA ASP A 120 -13.27 5.52 -1.73
C ASP A 120 -13.26 4.54 -0.56
N VAL A 121 -12.49 3.46 -0.70
CA VAL A 121 -12.24 2.52 0.40
C VAL A 121 -10.95 2.94 1.09
N CYS A 122 -11.05 3.29 2.37
CA CYS A 122 -9.93 3.61 3.24
C CYS A 122 -9.79 2.51 4.30
N VAL A 123 -8.57 2.29 4.78
CA VAL A 123 -8.32 1.35 5.87
C VAL A 123 -7.59 2.05 7.01
N ALA A 124 -7.90 1.71 8.25
CA ALA A 124 -7.15 2.13 9.44
C ALA A 124 -6.56 0.90 10.13
N ILE A 125 -5.23 0.88 10.28
CA ILE A 125 -4.48 -0.26 10.81
C ILE A 125 -3.56 0.17 11.98
N PRO A 126 -3.32 -0.71 12.96
CA PRO A 126 -2.38 -0.43 14.04
C PRO A 126 -0.94 -0.50 13.54
N SER A 127 -0.08 0.40 14.03
CA SER A 127 1.36 0.35 13.77
C SER A 127 2.01 -0.98 14.21
N SER A 128 1.51 -1.60 15.27
CA SER A 128 2.04 -2.84 15.83
C SER A 128 1.76 -4.09 14.98
N ILE A 129 1.00 -3.98 13.88
CA ILE A 129 0.78 -5.10 12.94
C ILE A 129 2.10 -5.68 12.42
N ILE A 130 3.12 -4.84 12.26
CA ILE A 130 4.46 -5.25 11.83
C ILE A 130 5.43 -5.49 12.99
N ASN A 131 4.95 -5.56 14.24
CA ASN A 131 5.83 -5.76 15.38
C ASN A 131 6.43 -7.17 15.36
N ASN A 132 7.68 -7.26 14.92
CA ASN A 132 8.45 -8.49 14.86
C ASN A 132 9.91 -8.24 15.24
N ARG A 133 10.58 -9.24 15.82
CA ARG A 133 12.01 -9.14 16.15
C ARG A 133 12.88 -9.02 14.90
N SER A 134 12.46 -9.62 13.78
CA SER A 134 13.20 -9.60 12.51
C SER A 134 12.73 -8.49 11.58
N ASP A 135 13.63 -7.57 11.22
CA ASP A 135 13.35 -6.50 10.24
C ASP A 135 13.07 -7.03 8.83
N VAL A 136 13.58 -8.23 8.52
CA VAL A 136 13.26 -8.96 7.28
C VAL A 136 11.77 -9.29 7.25
N ILE A 137 11.23 -9.82 8.35
CA ILE A 137 9.81 -10.16 8.46
C ILE A 137 8.95 -8.88 8.47
N LYS A 138 9.39 -7.80 9.15
CA LYS A 138 8.70 -6.50 9.09
C LYS A 138 8.55 -6.01 7.66
N SER A 139 9.63 -6.09 6.88
CA SER A 139 9.68 -5.68 5.47
C SER A 139 8.76 -6.53 4.60
N TYR A 140 8.84 -7.85 4.74
CA TYR A 140 7.98 -8.78 4.01
C TYR A 140 6.50 -8.52 4.30
N LEU A 141 6.12 -8.43 5.59
CA LEU A 141 4.75 -8.17 6.00
C LEU A 141 4.23 -6.82 5.51
N THR A 142 5.07 -5.78 5.55
CA THR A 142 4.71 -4.47 4.98
C THR A 142 4.41 -4.58 3.48
N SER A 143 5.23 -5.35 2.74
CA SER A 143 5.00 -5.58 1.31
C SER A 143 3.75 -6.42 1.02
N TYR A 144 3.43 -7.37 1.88
CA TYR A 144 2.19 -8.13 1.81
C TYR A 144 0.96 -7.23 1.98
N LEU A 145 0.97 -6.33 2.97
CA LEU A 145 -0.10 -5.35 3.17
C LEU A 145 -0.23 -4.39 1.98
N ALA A 146 0.87 -3.84 1.49
CA ALA A 146 0.88 -2.96 0.31
C ALA A 146 0.25 -3.62 -0.92
N ARG A 147 0.54 -4.91 -1.14
CA ARG A 147 -0.08 -5.70 -2.20
C ARG A 147 -1.58 -5.83 -2.00
N ILE A 148 -2.03 -6.19 -0.80
CA ILE A 148 -3.48 -6.33 -0.52
C ILE A 148 -4.20 -4.99 -0.77
N PHE A 149 -3.64 -3.87 -0.30
CA PHE A 149 -4.22 -2.54 -0.52
C PHE A 149 -4.31 -2.20 -2.01
N THR A 150 -3.31 -2.57 -2.79
CA THR A 150 -3.29 -2.38 -4.24
C THR A 150 -4.33 -3.26 -4.94
N VAL A 151 -4.39 -4.55 -4.60
CA VAL A 151 -5.32 -5.52 -5.20
C VAL A 151 -6.77 -5.07 -5.03
N PHE A 152 -7.14 -4.59 -3.84
CA PHE A 152 -8.52 -4.15 -3.57
C PHE A 152 -8.77 -2.66 -3.85
N SER A 153 -7.82 -1.97 -4.49
CA SER A 153 -7.92 -0.55 -4.85
C SER A 153 -8.30 0.33 -3.65
N VAL A 154 -7.55 0.17 -2.55
CA VAL A 154 -7.65 1.02 -1.36
C VAL A 154 -7.14 2.41 -1.73
N SER A 155 -7.91 3.45 -1.42
CA SER A 155 -7.56 4.86 -1.73
C SER A 155 -6.58 5.46 -0.71
N LYS A 156 -6.72 5.09 0.55
CA LYS A 156 -5.95 5.65 1.65
C LYS A 156 -5.76 4.65 2.80
N VAL A 157 -4.55 4.62 3.34
CA VAL A 157 -4.14 3.81 4.48
C VAL A 157 -3.83 4.75 5.65
N TYR A 158 -4.65 4.69 6.70
CA TYR A 158 -4.40 5.34 7.97
C TYR A 158 -3.64 4.37 8.89
N ILE A 159 -2.51 4.81 9.44
CA ILE A 159 -1.76 4.06 10.44
C ILE A 159 -1.95 4.78 11.76
N TYR A 160 -2.61 4.15 12.73
CA TYR A 160 -2.71 4.71 14.07
C TYR A 160 -1.63 4.12 14.98
N ASP A 161 -1.06 4.98 15.81
CA ASP A 161 -0.04 4.57 16.77
C ASP A 161 -0.67 3.96 18.02
N ASP A 162 -0.58 2.64 18.13
CA ASP A 162 -1.09 1.86 19.25
C ASP A 162 0.01 1.49 20.27
N GLN A 163 1.22 2.01 20.11
CA GLN A 163 2.37 1.81 21.01
C GLN A 163 2.84 3.10 21.69
N MET A 164 2.41 4.27 21.23
CA MET A 164 2.83 5.60 21.72
C MET A 164 2.71 5.77 23.25
N ALA A 165 1.73 5.13 23.89
CA ALA A 165 1.58 5.18 25.35
C ALA A 165 2.61 4.31 26.09
N ASN A 166 2.98 3.16 25.51
CA ASN A 166 3.93 2.22 26.11
C ASN A 166 5.36 2.81 26.10
N GLU A 167 5.80 3.39 24.99
CA GLU A 167 7.15 3.97 24.84
C GLU A 167 7.38 5.18 25.77
N ARG A 168 6.34 5.99 26.02
CA ARG A 168 6.40 7.12 26.98
C ARG A 168 6.51 6.63 28.43
N CYS A 169 5.84 5.53 28.78
CA CYS A 169 5.95 4.92 30.11
C CYS A 169 7.35 4.35 30.37
N GLU A 170 7.95 3.68 29.39
CA GLU A 170 9.33 3.15 29.51
C GLU A 170 10.37 4.26 29.65
N GLN A 171 10.23 5.37 28.91
CA GLN A 171 11.11 6.53 29.03
C GLN A 171 10.98 7.22 30.41
N GLN A 172 9.76 7.31 30.97
CA GLN A 172 9.54 7.86 32.31
C GLN A 172 10.09 6.97 33.43
N LEU A 173 10.00 5.65 33.28
CA LEU A 173 10.57 4.69 34.23
C LEU A 173 12.11 4.68 34.21
N ASN A 174 12.72 4.80 33.02
CA ASN A 174 14.18 4.87 32.88
C ASN A 174 14.76 6.23 33.33
N SER A 175 13.98 7.31 33.31
CA SER A 175 14.38 8.62 33.82
C SER A 175 14.33 8.72 35.35
N GLY A 176 13.69 7.76 36.03
CA GLY A 176 13.55 7.72 37.49
C GLY A 176 14.65 6.95 38.22
N ASN A 177 15.55 6.27 37.51
CA ASN A 177 16.58 5.40 38.09
C ASN A 177 17.99 6.02 38.06
N SER A 178 18.12 7.31 38.39
CA SER A 178 19.43 7.93 38.64
C SER A 178 19.52 8.53 40.04
N THR A 179 19.54 7.70 41.09
CA THR A 179 20.12 8.10 42.38
C THR A 179 20.60 6.89 43.18
N HIS A 180 21.82 7.06 43.71
CA HIS A 180 22.54 6.24 44.70
C HIS A 180 23.27 4.99 44.22
N GLY A 181 24.46 5.24 43.65
CA GLY A 181 25.57 4.30 43.74
C GLY A 181 26.16 4.28 45.16
N THR A 182 26.16 3.10 45.77
CA THR A 182 27.07 2.77 46.87
C THR A 182 28.07 1.74 46.34
N ALA A 183 29.33 2.13 46.35
CA ALA A 183 30.48 1.33 45.97
C ALA A 183 30.70 0.19 46.97
N HIS A 184 31.05 -1.00 46.47
CA HIS A 184 32.07 -1.83 47.10
C HIS A 184 32.76 -2.76 46.09
N PRO A 185 34.08 -3.02 46.25
CA PRO A 185 34.91 -3.71 45.26
C PRO A 185 35.07 -5.20 45.59
N HIS A 186 35.13 -6.05 44.57
CA HIS A 186 35.69 -7.40 44.72
C HIS A 186 36.86 -7.61 43.76
N LYS A 187 38.00 -7.93 44.38
CA LYS A 187 39.27 -8.35 43.77
C LYS A 187 39.26 -9.85 43.45
N THR A 188 39.93 -10.19 42.34
CA THR A 188 40.80 -11.38 42.06
C THR A 188 40.15 -12.78 42.16
N HIS A 189 40.40 -13.77 41.28
CA HIS A 189 41.67 -14.31 40.78
C HIS A 189 41.44 -15.19 39.53
N GLU A 190 42.42 -15.14 38.61
CA GLU A 190 43.06 -16.19 37.79
C GLU A 190 42.30 -17.38 37.13
N GLY A 191 42.71 -17.66 35.89
CA GLY A 191 42.50 -18.94 35.21
C GLY A 191 42.84 -18.89 33.72
N ASP A 192 44.07 -19.27 33.40
CA ASP A 192 44.69 -19.41 32.07
C ASP A 192 43.82 -19.99 30.94
N GLN A 193 44.05 -19.55 29.69
CA GLN A 193 44.76 -20.37 28.70
C GLN A 193 45.08 -19.61 27.41
N ASN A 194 46.38 -19.60 27.09
CA ASN A 194 47.02 -19.11 25.88
C ASN A 194 46.79 -20.06 24.69
N TYR A 195 46.60 -19.49 23.49
CA TYR A 195 47.15 -20.04 22.25
C TYR A 195 47.82 -18.92 21.45
N HIS A 196 49.13 -19.06 21.28
CA HIS A 196 50.00 -18.30 20.40
C HIS A 196 49.96 -18.89 18.99
N ILE A 197 50.08 -18.06 17.93
CA ILE A 197 50.94 -18.29 16.76
C ILE A 197 51.16 -16.94 16.02
N ASP A 198 52.41 -16.48 16.13
CA ASP A 198 53.32 -15.90 15.14
C ASP A 198 52.96 -14.78 14.12
N ARG A 199 53.71 -13.68 14.32
CA ARG A 199 54.70 -13.05 13.41
C ARG A 199 54.34 -11.85 12.52
N VAL A 200 54.96 -10.73 12.93
CA VAL A 200 55.83 -9.79 12.18
C VAL A 200 55.20 -8.78 11.20
N GLY A 201 55.10 -7.54 11.70
CA GLY A 201 55.81 -6.36 11.16
C GLY A 201 55.30 -5.69 9.89
N SER A 202 54.73 -4.47 10.00
CA SER A 202 55.44 -3.21 9.70
C SER A 202 54.52 -1.98 9.86
N LYS A 203 55.17 -0.82 9.99
CA LYS A 203 54.66 0.49 10.44
C LYS A 203 53.85 1.26 9.36
N HIS A 204 52.77 1.96 9.74
CA HIS A 204 52.68 3.44 9.81
C HIS A 204 51.24 4.02 9.78
N GLN A 205 50.98 4.85 10.81
CA GLN A 205 50.30 6.17 10.83
C GLN A 205 48.96 6.40 10.11
N GLY A 206 47.95 6.80 10.89
CA GLY A 206 46.77 7.52 10.41
C GLY A 206 45.81 7.89 11.55
N LYS A 207 45.89 9.14 12.01
CA LYS A 207 45.15 9.73 13.14
C LYS A 207 43.62 9.71 12.94
N ARG A 208 42.86 9.29 13.96
CA ARG A 208 41.46 9.72 14.19
C ARG A 208 41.46 10.84 15.25
N PRO A 209 40.82 12.00 15.02
CA PRO A 209 40.46 12.90 16.10
C PRO A 209 39.07 12.55 16.64
N SER A 210 39.03 12.54 17.96
CA SER A 210 37.90 12.41 18.86
C SER A 210 36.86 13.54 18.71
N SER A 211 35.61 13.16 18.95
CA SER A 211 34.47 14.02 19.21
C SER A 211 34.73 15.02 20.34
N HIS A 212 34.44 16.30 20.09
CA HIS A 212 34.21 17.30 21.13
C HIS A 212 32.82 17.89 20.96
N SER A 213 32.03 17.71 22.02
CA SER A 213 30.74 18.31 22.28
C SER A 213 30.87 19.81 22.54
N SER A 214 30.07 20.64 21.88
CA SER A 214 29.77 21.99 22.35
C SER A 214 28.26 22.18 22.33
N SER A 215 27.70 22.21 23.53
CA SER A 215 26.33 22.60 23.86
C SER A 215 26.08 24.06 23.50
N GLN A 216 25.05 24.30 22.69
CA GLN A 216 24.34 25.57 22.65
C GLN A 216 22.84 25.29 22.77
N GLU A 217 22.26 25.86 23.82
CA GLU A 217 20.83 25.94 24.05
C GLU A 217 20.21 26.90 23.04
N GLY A 218 19.16 26.45 22.34
CA GLY A 218 18.44 27.23 21.34
C GLY A 218 16.98 26.79 21.27
N GLU A 219 16.12 27.67 21.80
CA GLU A 219 14.72 27.96 21.44
C GLU A 219 13.87 26.86 20.75
N GLY A 220 13.02 26.22 21.54
CA GLY A 220 11.58 26.09 21.29
C GLY A 220 11.07 25.79 19.87
N GLU A 221 11.60 24.77 19.18
CA GLU A 221 10.85 24.14 18.09
C GLU A 221 9.61 23.44 18.66
N LYS A 222 8.43 23.77 18.12
CA LYS A 222 7.20 22.99 18.35
C LYS A 222 7.47 21.55 17.93
N SER A 223 7.76 20.68 18.89
CA SER A 223 8.11 19.29 18.62
C SER A 223 6.99 18.65 17.80
N THR A 224 7.32 18.26 16.57
CA THR A 224 6.48 17.38 15.76
C THR A 224 6.09 16.19 16.63
N PRO A 225 4.82 15.76 16.64
CA PRO A 225 4.41 14.61 17.42
C PRO A 225 5.29 13.42 17.02
N GLN A 226 6.16 12.99 17.94
CA GLN A 226 7.07 11.88 17.71
C GLN A 226 6.24 10.59 17.73
N TYR A 227 5.95 10.07 16.54
CA TYR A 227 5.35 8.75 16.34
C TYR A 227 6.36 7.66 16.71
N SER A 228 5.88 6.48 17.11
CA SER A 228 6.71 5.32 17.41
C SER A 228 7.52 4.85 16.19
N TYR A 229 8.58 4.09 16.46
CA TYR A 229 9.43 3.52 15.41
C TYR A 229 8.62 2.69 14.40
N LEU A 230 7.71 1.83 14.88
CA LEU A 230 6.89 0.97 14.01
C LEU A 230 5.97 1.79 13.11
N CYS A 231 5.41 2.87 13.64
CA CYS A 231 4.54 3.77 12.88
C CYS A 231 5.32 4.46 11.74
N GLN A 232 6.50 5.00 12.03
CA GLN A 232 7.38 5.61 11.02
C GLN A 232 7.86 4.59 9.98
N TYR A 233 8.27 3.40 10.44
CA TYR A 233 8.75 2.32 9.58
C TYR A 233 7.67 1.87 8.60
N LEU A 234 6.46 1.57 9.08
CA LEU A 234 5.35 1.11 8.26
C LEU A 234 4.95 2.18 7.24
N HIS A 235 4.82 3.44 7.68
CA HIS A 235 4.50 4.57 6.81
C HIS A 235 5.51 4.72 5.67
N TYR A 236 6.81 4.78 6.00
CA TYR A 236 7.86 5.01 5.01
C TYR A 236 7.96 3.86 3.99
N ASN A 237 7.82 2.62 4.45
CA ASN A 237 7.87 1.44 3.59
C ASN A 237 6.61 1.32 2.70
N LEU A 238 5.41 1.64 3.21
CA LEU A 238 4.20 1.65 2.37
C LEU A 238 4.26 2.72 1.28
N GLN A 239 4.79 3.91 1.58
CA GLN A 239 5.03 4.97 0.59
C GLN A 239 6.07 4.56 -0.46
N TYR A 240 7.17 3.92 -0.03
CA TYR A 240 8.19 3.39 -0.94
C TYR A 240 7.61 2.37 -1.92
N LEU A 241 6.76 1.46 -1.42
CA LEU A 241 6.13 0.42 -2.23
C LEU A 241 5.10 0.98 -3.21
N GLU A 242 4.29 1.94 -2.78
CA GLU A 242 3.32 2.60 -3.66
C GLU A 242 4.01 3.43 -4.75
N THR A 243 5.20 4.00 -4.48
CA THR A 243 5.92 4.81 -5.46
C THR A 243 6.43 3.95 -6.63
N PRO A 244 6.19 4.36 -7.90
CA PRO A 244 6.73 3.68 -9.08
C PRO A 244 8.24 3.52 -9.05
N GLN A 245 8.73 2.37 -9.51
CA GLN A 245 10.13 1.95 -9.36
C GLN A 245 11.14 2.98 -9.90
N TYR A 246 10.83 3.60 -11.04
CA TYR A 246 11.70 4.59 -11.70
C TYR A 246 11.82 5.92 -10.93
N LEU A 247 10.93 6.21 -9.97
CA LEU A 247 10.97 7.43 -9.16
C LEU A 247 11.66 7.24 -7.80
N ARG A 248 11.83 6.00 -7.35
CA ARG A 248 12.29 5.71 -5.98
C ARG A 248 13.67 6.31 -5.68
N LYS A 249 14.58 6.30 -6.65
CA LYS A 249 15.93 6.88 -6.51
C LYS A 249 15.91 8.40 -6.32
N HIS A 250 14.91 9.09 -6.85
CA HIS A 250 14.77 10.54 -6.71
C HIS A 250 14.12 10.92 -5.38
N LEU A 251 13.16 10.11 -4.91
CA LEU A 251 12.28 10.46 -3.79
C LEU A 251 12.72 9.88 -2.44
N PHE A 252 13.45 8.75 -2.44
CA PHE A 252 13.79 8.05 -1.20
C PHE A 252 15.31 8.05 -1.00
N PRO A 253 15.83 8.79 -0.01
CA PRO A 253 17.22 8.64 0.40
C PRO A 253 17.50 7.23 0.94
N ILE A 254 18.78 6.86 0.95
CA ILE A 254 19.24 5.62 1.57
C ILE A 254 18.99 5.72 3.07
N THR A 255 18.15 4.81 3.59
CA THR A 255 17.78 4.78 5.01
C THR A 255 17.75 3.34 5.51
N HIS A 256 17.93 3.16 6.81
CA HIS A 256 17.83 1.85 7.45
C HIS A 256 16.42 1.24 7.36
N PHE A 257 15.38 2.08 7.24
CA PHE A 257 14.00 1.62 7.02
C PHE A 257 13.83 0.81 5.73
N LEU A 258 14.65 1.05 4.71
CA LEU A 258 14.59 0.38 3.41
C LEU A 258 15.70 -0.66 3.20
N LYS A 259 16.43 -1.03 4.28
CA LYS A 259 17.56 -1.99 4.22
C LYS A 259 17.19 -3.30 3.54
N HIS A 260 15.96 -3.77 3.73
CA HIS A 260 15.45 -5.03 3.19
C HIS A 260 14.44 -4.82 2.06
N SER A 261 14.46 -3.66 1.39
CA SER A 261 13.55 -3.36 0.28
C SER A 261 13.68 -4.33 -0.90
N GLY A 262 14.84 -5.00 -1.07
CA GLY A 262 15.08 -5.97 -2.15
C GLY A 262 14.30 -7.28 -2.03
N ILE A 263 13.77 -7.62 -0.85
CA ILE A 263 12.93 -8.82 -0.65
C ILE A 263 11.43 -8.51 -0.63
N MET A 264 11.06 -7.23 -0.78
CA MET A 264 9.66 -6.82 -0.72
C MET A 264 8.94 -7.23 -1.99
N ASN A 265 7.70 -7.70 -1.85
CA ASN A 265 6.87 -8.03 -2.99
C ASN A 265 6.51 -6.76 -3.78
N PRO A 266 6.63 -6.76 -5.11
CA PRO A 266 6.18 -5.64 -5.94
C PRO A 266 4.67 -5.47 -5.82
N VAL A 267 4.16 -4.24 -5.95
CA VAL A 267 2.70 -3.99 -5.93
C VAL A 267 2.08 -4.04 -7.33
N ASP A 268 2.87 -3.75 -8.37
CA ASP A 268 2.48 -3.79 -9.79
C ASP A 268 1.12 -3.10 -10.08
N ALA A 269 0.92 -1.93 -9.47
CA ALA A 269 -0.26 -1.10 -9.68
C ALA A 269 -0.25 -0.46 -11.09
N PRO A 270 -1.38 0.03 -11.63
CA PRO A 270 -1.43 0.58 -12.99
C PRO A 270 -0.48 1.76 -13.26
N HIS A 271 -0.09 2.53 -12.24
CA HIS A 271 0.91 3.60 -12.35
C HIS A 271 2.37 3.11 -12.31
N HIS A 272 2.61 1.82 -12.08
CA HIS A 272 3.94 1.16 -12.10
C HIS A 272 4.33 0.72 -13.50
N LEU A 273 4.19 1.64 -14.46
CA LEU A 273 4.48 1.38 -15.87
C LEU A 273 5.97 1.17 -16.13
N ARG A 274 6.30 0.15 -16.91
CA ARG A 274 7.62 -0.07 -17.50
C ARG A 274 7.94 0.99 -18.54
N SER A 275 9.20 1.05 -18.97
CA SER A 275 9.68 2.04 -19.94
C SER A 275 9.14 1.84 -21.36
N ASP A 276 8.59 0.66 -21.64
CA ASP A 276 7.97 0.25 -22.91
C ASP A 276 6.44 0.19 -22.84
N GLU A 277 5.84 0.52 -21.71
CA GLU A 277 4.40 0.61 -21.52
C GLU A 277 3.92 2.06 -21.64
N TRP A 278 2.79 2.28 -22.31
CA TRP A 278 2.22 3.61 -22.51
C TRP A 278 0.80 3.71 -21.97
N LEU A 279 0.59 4.72 -21.12
CA LEU A 279 -0.71 5.27 -20.76
C LEU A 279 -0.72 6.79 -20.99
N PRO A 280 -1.90 7.41 -21.19
CA PRO A 280 -2.03 8.86 -21.26
C PRO A 280 -1.55 9.59 -20.00
N PHE A 281 -1.59 8.89 -18.86
CA PHE A 281 -1.13 9.38 -17.57
C PHE A 281 0.17 8.71 -17.15
N ARG A 282 1.06 9.46 -16.51
CA ARG A 282 2.24 8.88 -15.86
C ARG A 282 2.70 9.70 -14.67
N GLU A 283 3.22 9.02 -13.66
CA GLU A 283 3.89 9.69 -12.54
C GLU A 283 5.27 10.18 -12.99
N GLY A 284 5.74 11.26 -12.37
CA GLY A 284 7.04 11.82 -12.66
C GLY A 284 7.60 12.64 -11.50
N VAL A 285 8.87 12.99 -11.59
CA VAL A 285 9.54 13.91 -10.65
C VAL A 285 10.13 15.09 -11.41
N VAL A 286 9.91 16.30 -10.90
CA VAL A 286 10.50 17.51 -11.47
C VAL A 286 12.01 17.48 -11.25
N ILE A 287 12.79 17.44 -12.33
CA ILE A 287 14.26 17.39 -12.27
C ILE A 287 14.92 18.73 -12.59
N LYS A 288 14.24 19.62 -13.33
CA LYS A 288 14.80 20.91 -13.73
C LYS A 288 13.72 21.95 -13.97
N LYS A 289 13.95 23.19 -13.53
CA LYS A 289 13.15 24.37 -13.89
C LYS A 289 13.73 25.03 -15.16
N LYS A 290 12.86 25.47 -16.06
CA LYS A 290 13.17 26.30 -17.24
C LYS A 290 12.43 27.64 -17.12
N SER A 291 12.79 28.61 -17.96
CA SER A 291 12.13 29.92 -17.99
C SER A 291 10.63 29.83 -18.29
N ASN A 292 10.23 28.88 -19.15
CA ASN A 292 8.84 28.67 -19.55
C ASN A 292 8.33 27.25 -19.24
N GLY A 293 8.69 26.69 -18.08
CA GLY A 293 8.20 25.37 -17.71
C GLY A 293 9.09 24.58 -16.79
N VAL A 294 8.77 23.30 -16.65
CA VAL A 294 9.56 22.31 -15.92
C VAL A 294 9.88 21.10 -16.79
N ILE A 295 11.00 20.46 -16.49
CA ILE A 295 11.37 19.15 -17.04
C ILE A 295 11.10 18.10 -15.97
N VAL A 296 10.35 17.07 -16.37
CA VAL A 296 9.88 16.00 -15.50
C VAL A 296 10.47 14.68 -16.00
N ASP A 297 11.16 13.97 -15.11
CA ASP A 297 11.51 12.58 -15.35
C ASP A 297 10.27 11.73 -15.15
N VAL A 298 9.77 11.18 -16.25
CA VAL A 298 8.58 10.35 -16.29
C VAL A 298 8.92 8.86 -16.34
N GLY A 299 10.20 8.45 -16.29
CA GLY A 299 10.62 7.03 -16.34
C GLY A 299 10.62 6.41 -17.74
N LEU A 300 10.73 7.25 -18.77
CA LEU A 300 10.63 6.89 -20.19
C LEU A 300 11.99 7.22 -20.85
N PHE A 301 12.23 6.81 -22.10
CA PHE A 301 13.52 7.05 -22.77
C PHE A 301 13.84 8.54 -22.99
N ALA A 302 12.82 9.41 -22.89
CA ALA A 302 12.95 10.85 -22.91
C ALA A 302 12.12 11.47 -21.76
N HIS A 303 12.52 12.66 -21.32
CA HIS A 303 11.80 13.41 -20.29
C HIS A 303 10.60 14.16 -20.88
N ALA A 304 9.70 14.61 -20.00
CA ALA A 304 8.59 15.48 -20.38
C ALA A 304 8.92 16.96 -20.12
N HIS A 305 8.59 17.84 -21.07
CA HIS A 305 8.57 19.28 -20.89
C HIS A 305 7.13 19.73 -20.66
N ILE A 306 6.90 20.36 -19.51
CA ILE A 306 5.59 20.89 -19.15
C ILE A 306 5.68 22.41 -19.14
N GLU A 307 5.04 23.02 -20.13
CA GLU A 307 5.05 24.47 -20.34
C GLU A 307 4.14 25.20 -19.36
N ASN A 308 4.36 26.50 -19.18
CA ASN A 308 3.53 27.39 -18.35
C ASN A 308 3.44 26.98 -16.86
N VAL A 309 4.38 26.19 -16.37
CA VAL A 309 4.48 25.80 -14.95
C VAL A 309 5.84 26.24 -14.40
N THR A 310 5.84 27.14 -13.42
CA THR A 310 7.06 27.66 -12.78
C THR A 310 7.06 27.55 -11.25
N HIS A 311 5.90 27.29 -10.64
CA HIS A 311 5.70 27.28 -9.19
C HIS A 311 5.98 25.92 -8.52
N VAL A 312 6.35 24.90 -9.29
CA VAL A 312 6.60 23.54 -8.77
C VAL A 312 8.08 23.30 -8.56
N ASP A 313 8.47 22.93 -7.35
CA ASP A 313 9.87 22.75 -6.98
C ASP A 313 10.50 21.45 -7.51
N ILE A 314 11.82 21.49 -7.68
CA ILE A 314 12.61 20.32 -8.06
C ILE A 314 12.49 19.28 -6.94
N GLY A 315 12.36 18.00 -7.32
CA GLY A 315 12.11 16.89 -6.40
C GLY A 315 10.62 16.65 -6.11
N THR A 316 9.72 17.50 -6.60
CA THR A 316 8.27 17.29 -6.43
C THR A 316 7.78 16.15 -7.32
N ARG A 317 7.09 15.16 -6.73
CA ARG A 317 6.35 14.12 -7.45
C ARG A 317 5.08 14.73 -8.06
N VAL A 318 4.84 14.47 -9.34
CA VAL A 318 3.72 15.02 -10.12
C VAL A 318 3.09 13.95 -11.00
N THR A 319 1.82 14.14 -11.35
CA THR A 319 1.12 13.33 -12.35
C THR A 319 1.01 14.12 -13.66
N VAL A 320 1.50 13.54 -14.74
CA VAL A 320 1.52 14.14 -16.09
C VAL A 320 0.44 13.49 -16.95
N LEU A 321 -0.35 14.32 -17.63
CA LEU A 321 -1.17 13.90 -18.78
C LEU A 321 -0.44 14.32 -20.06
N PHE A 322 -0.05 13.33 -20.86
CA PHE A 322 0.60 13.56 -22.14
C PHE A 322 -0.37 14.16 -23.18
N HIS A 323 0.15 15.03 -24.04
CA HIS A 323 -0.57 15.46 -25.24
C HIS A 323 -0.62 14.33 -26.29
N PRO A 324 -1.59 14.32 -27.21
CA PRO A 324 -1.75 13.24 -28.20
C PRO A 324 -0.48 12.95 -29.03
N ASN A 325 0.25 13.98 -29.45
CA ASN A 325 1.47 13.85 -30.25
C ASN A 325 2.58 13.07 -29.52
N SER A 326 2.56 13.04 -28.19
CA SER A 326 3.55 12.33 -27.39
C SER A 326 3.48 10.80 -27.57
N PHE A 327 2.31 10.26 -27.93
CA PHE A 327 2.18 8.83 -28.25
C PHE A 327 2.94 8.46 -29.53
N LEU A 328 2.89 9.30 -30.56
CA LEU A 328 3.64 9.09 -31.79
C LEU A 328 5.16 9.15 -31.54
N LEU A 329 5.61 10.07 -30.68
CA LEU A 329 7.02 10.15 -30.26
C LEU A 329 7.46 8.89 -29.53
N PHE A 330 6.59 8.36 -28.66
CA PHE A 330 6.85 7.13 -27.93
C PHE A 330 7.02 5.92 -28.87
N GLN A 331 6.11 5.75 -29.84
CA GLN A 331 6.18 4.67 -30.83
C GLN A 331 7.47 4.71 -31.67
N ARG A 332 7.92 5.92 -32.04
CA ARG A 332 9.15 6.12 -32.82
C ARG A 332 10.44 5.99 -31.99
N ARG A 333 10.35 5.84 -30.66
CA ARG A 333 11.50 5.81 -29.73
C ARG A 333 12.53 6.93 -29.96
N ASN A 334 12.05 8.15 -30.26
CA ASN A 334 12.93 9.28 -30.53
C ASN A 334 13.42 9.94 -29.23
N GLY A 335 14.58 9.50 -28.71
CA GLY A 335 15.17 10.03 -27.48
C GLY A 335 15.65 11.48 -27.52
N ASN A 336 15.69 12.10 -28.70
CA ASN A 336 16.13 13.50 -28.84
C ASN A 336 14.98 14.50 -28.64
N ALA A 337 13.73 14.04 -28.62
CA ALA A 337 12.55 14.87 -28.42
C ALA A 337 12.01 14.71 -27.00
N LEU A 338 11.60 15.83 -26.39
CA LEU A 338 10.91 15.81 -25.10
C LEU A 338 9.42 15.55 -25.31
N PHE A 339 8.82 14.74 -24.44
CA PHE A 339 7.38 14.57 -24.42
C PHE A 339 6.70 15.87 -24.00
N SER A 340 5.54 16.17 -24.57
CA SER A 340 4.71 17.30 -24.16
C SER A 340 3.50 16.82 -23.37
N GLY A 341 3.06 17.64 -22.41
CA GLY A 341 1.92 17.32 -21.57
C GLY A 341 1.57 18.46 -20.61
N LYS A 342 0.65 18.15 -19.69
CA LYS A 342 0.20 19.05 -18.62
C LYS A 342 0.26 18.35 -17.27
N LEU A 343 0.51 19.12 -16.21
CA LEU A 343 0.33 18.62 -14.85
C LEU A 343 -1.17 18.51 -14.55
N ILE A 344 -1.57 17.40 -13.92
CA ILE A 344 -2.94 17.13 -13.51
C ILE A 344 -2.98 16.77 -12.03
N ASN A 345 -4.16 16.85 -11.43
CA ASN A 345 -4.34 16.36 -10.07
C ASN A 345 -4.16 14.82 -10.04
N PRO A 346 -3.46 14.25 -9.03
CA PRO A 346 -3.27 12.80 -8.91
C PRO A 346 -4.58 11.98 -8.82
N SER A 347 -5.72 12.61 -8.49
CA SER A 347 -7.04 11.97 -8.50
C SER A 347 -7.69 11.92 -9.88
N THR A 348 -7.14 12.59 -10.91
CA THR A 348 -7.73 12.63 -12.25
C THR A 348 -7.82 11.24 -12.91
N PRO A 349 -6.80 10.35 -12.82
CA PRO A 349 -6.89 8.99 -13.39
C PRO A 349 -8.08 8.18 -12.84
N LYS A 350 -8.48 8.42 -11.59
CA LYS A 350 -9.66 7.80 -10.97
C LYS A 350 -10.95 8.05 -11.76
N LEU A 351 -11.09 9.20 -12.42
CA LEU A 351 -12.24 9.53 -13.26
C LEU A 351 -12.38 8.60 -14.49
N TYR A 352 -11.29 7.93 -14.87
CA TYR A 352 -11.24 6.93 -15.93
C TYR A 352 -11.27 5.51 -15.37
N ASN A 353 -11.71 5.36 -14.11
CA ASN A 353 -11.73 4.10 -13.38
C ASN A 353 -10.36 3.40 -13.31
N LEU A 354 -9.30 4.20 -13.28
CA LEU A 354 -7.92 3.74 -13.22
C LEU A 354 -7.37 3.91 -11.80
N TYR A 355 -7.10 2.80 -11.12
CA TYR A 355 -6.47 2.84 -9.81
C TYR A 355 -5.05 3.42 -9.91
N TRP A 356 -4.74 4.40 -9.06
CA TRP A 356 -3.52 5.20 -9.14
C TRP A 356 -2.75 5.22 -7.81
N GLY A 357 -2.80 4.09 -7.10
CA GLY A 357 -2.14 3.92 -5.80
C GLY A 357 -2.97 4.41 -4.62
N TYR A 358 -2.37 4.30 -3.44
CA TYR A 358 -2.95 4.73 -2.16
C TYR A 358 -2.11 5.85 -1.54
N SER A 359 -2.77 6.72 -0.77
CA SER A 359 -2.06 7.63 0.14
C SER A 359 -1.89 7.01 1.53
N VAL A 360 -0.88 7.44 2.28
CA VAL A 360 -0.62 6.96 3.65
C VAL A 360 -0.63 8.14 4.61
N GLU A 361 -1.35 8.02 5.72
CA GLU A 361 -1.50 9.08 6.72
C GLU A 361 -1.35 8.52 8.14
N LEU A 362 -0.69 9.26 9.03
CA LEU A 362 -0.48 8.85 10.41
C LEU A 362 -1.53 9.46 11.34
N LEU A 363 -2.07 8.63 12.24
CA LEU A 363 -2.95 9.04 13.33
C LEU A 363 -2.23 8.82 14.65
N LYS A 364 -2.42 9.74 15.61
CA LYS A 364 -1.73 9.65 16.90
C LYS A 364 -2.29 8.51 17.75
N ARG A 365 -3.58 8.24 17.62
CA ARG A 365 -4.32 7.25 18.43
C ARG A 365 -5.45 6.64 17.60
N LEU A 366 -5.97 5.49 18.06
CA LEU A 366 -7.10 4.81 17.41
C LEU A 366 -8.34 5.70 17.40
N SER A 367 -8.65 6.42 18.49
CA SER A 367 -9.88 7.24 18.53
C SER A 367 -9.89 8.42 17.55
N ASP A 368 -8.74 8.81 16.99
CA ASP A 368 -8.65 9.88 16.01
C ASP A 368 -9.32 9.48 14.66
N VAL A 369 -9.60 8.18 14.42
CA VAL A 369 -10.34 7.72 13.23
C VAL A 369 -11.76 8.29 13.15
N PHE A 370 -12.35 8.67 14.29
CA PHE A 370 -13.71 9.22 14.33
C PHE A 370 -13.75 10.71 13.97
N ASP A 371 -12.60 11.37 13.89
CA ASP A 371 -12.48 12.77 13.50
C ASP A 371 -12.16 12.91 12.00
N LEU A 372 -12.09 11.79 11.27
CA LEU A 372 -11.89 11.76 9.82
C LEU A 372 -13.18 12.11 9.09
N GLY A 373 -13.07 12.92 8.03
CA GLY A 373 -14.18 13.30 7.16
C GLY A 373 -14.58 12.20 6.17
N VAL A 374 -14.95 11.03 6.68
CA VAL A 374 -15.44 9.88 5.91
C VAL A 374 -16.94 9.65 6.18
N ASP A 375 -17.68 9.15 5.19
CA ASP A 375 -19.13 9.01 5.29
C ASP A 375 -19.54 7.80 6.13
N TYR A 376 -18.77 6.71 6.04
CA TYR A 376 -19.10 5.45 6.68
C TYR A 376 -17.87 4.86 7.38
N ILE A 377 -18.05 4.39 8.62
CA ILE A 377 -16.96 3.86 9.46
C ILE A 377 -17.35 2.48 9.93
N VAL A 378 -16.58 1.49 9.52
CA VAL A 378 -16.76 0.08 9.81
C VAL A 378 -15.65 -0.38 10.76
N GLY A 379 -16.01 -0.95 11.91
CA GLY A 379 -15.05 -1.66 12.76
C GLY A 379 -15.12 -3.17 12.53
N THR A 380 -13.98 -3.85 12.54
CA THR A 380 -13.92 -5.31 12.40
C THR A 380 -13.64 -5.99 13.74
N SER A 381 -14.43 -7.00 14.11
CA SER A 381 -14.23 -7.82 15.31
C SER A 381 -14.92 -9.17 15.17
N GLU A 382 -14.36 -10.22 15.80
CA GLU A 382 -15.02 -11.53 15.91
C GLU A 382 -16.38 -11.45 16.64
N ARG A 383 -16.57 -10.41 17.47
CA ARG A 383 -17.81 -10.13 18.22
C ARG A 383 -18.79 -9.24 17.46
N GLY A 384 -18.46 -8.83 16.24
CA GLY A 384 -19.31 -8.01 15.39
C GLY A 384 -20.50 -8.78 14.80
N HIS A 385 -21.39 -8.05 14.16
CA HIS A 385 -22.54 -8.63 13.45
C HIS A 385 -22.12 -9.29 12.13
N CYS A 386 -22.92 -10.23 11.64
CA CYS A 386 -22.68 -10.81 10.31
C CYS A 386 -22.83 -9.75 9.21
N MET A 387 -22.09 -9.91 8.12
CA MET A 387 -22.04 -8.99 6.97
C MET A 387 -23.33 -8.91 6.14
N GLY A 388 -24.38 -9.66 6.45
CA GLY A 388 -25.58 -9.80 5.62
C GLY A 388 -26.25 -8.48 5.24
N ASP A 389 -26.33 -7.54 6.18
CA ASP A 389 -26.98 -6.23 5.98
C ASP A 389 -26.00 -5.14 5.51
N ALA A 390 -24.73 -5.48 5.30
CA ALA A 390 -23.68 -4.49 4.98
C ALA A 390 -23.87 -3.86 3.60
N ALA A 391 -24.43 -4.60 2.63
CA ALA A 391 -24.62 -4.12 1.27
C ALA A 391 -25.62 -2.96 1.18
N ASP A 392 -26.75 -3.07 1.86
CA ASP A 392 -27.75 -2.00 1.90
C ASP A 392 -27.24 -0.80 2.69
N ALA A 393 -26.48 -1.04 3.76
CA ALA A 393 -25.99 0.00 4.64
C ALA A 393 -24.93 0.91 3.99
N ILE A 394 -24.17 0.38 3.02
CA ILE A 394 -23.14 1.15 2.29
C ILE A 394 -23.65 1.75 0.97
N ARG A 395 -24.94 1.65 0.68
CA ARG A 395 -25.51 2.21 -0.55
C ARG A 395 -25.47 3.74 -0.53
N GLY A 396 -24.88 4.36 -1.55
CA GLY A 396 -24.85 5.82 -1.71
C GLY A 396 -23.77 6.55 -0.90
N VAL A 397 -22.88 5.83 -0.22
CA VAL A 397 -21.72 6.42 0.46
C VAL A 397 -20.62 6.74 -0.57
N SER A 398 -19.92 7.85 -0.41
CA SER A 398 -18.77 8.19 -1.27
C SER A 398 -17.46 7.69 -0.68
N SER A 399 -17.40 7.47 0.64
CA SER A 399 -16.21 6.99 1.34
C SER A 399 -16.52 6.03 2.49
N ILE A 400 -15.74 4.96 2.59
CA ILE A 400 -15.84 3.93 3.62
C ILE A 400 -14.49 3.77 4.29
N LEU A 401 -14.43 3.90 5.61
CA LEU A 401 -13.26 3.59 6.41
C LEU A 401 -13.45 2.27 7.13
N ILE A 402 -12.57 1.30 6.87
CA ILE A 402 -12.55 0.00 7.55
C ILE A 402 -11.42 0.01 8.57
N VAL A 403 -11.78 -0.09 9.85
CA VAL A 403 -10.87 0.00 10.98
C VAL A 403 -10.58 -1.40 11.50
N PHE A 404 -9.30 -1.74 11.60
CA PHE A 404 -8.81 -3.03 12.07
C PHE A 404 -8.10 -2.90 13.41
N GLY A 405 -8.29 -3.87 14.30
CA GLY A 405 -7.60 -3.96 15.58
C GLY A 405 -6.28 -4.73 15.48
N ASN A 406 -5.47 -4.66 16.54
CA ASN A 406 -4.33 -5.56 16.73
C ASN A 406 -4.79 -6.87 17.40
N LYS A 407 -3.86 -7.67 17.90
CA LYS A 407 -4.15 -8.93 18.62
C LYS A 407 -5.15 -8.80 19.79
N GLN A 408 -5.24 -7.63 20.42
CA GLN A 408 -6.17 -7.36 21.52
C GLN A 408 -7.60 -7.05 21.03
N GLY A 409 -7.76 -6.70 19.75
CA GLY A 409 -9.03 -6.25 19.18
C GLY A 409 -9.31 -4.75 19.41
N LEU A 410 -10.26 -4.21 18.66
CA LEU A 410 -10.61 -2.79 18.71
C LEU A 410 -11.23 -2.38 20.05
N GLU A 411 -12.04 -3.24 20.64
CA GLU A 411 -12.77 -2.96 21.87
C GLU A 411 -11.80 -2.69 23.03
N ASP A 412 -10.78 -3.54 23.17
CA ASP A 412 -9.78 -3.40 24.22
C ASP A 412 -8.86 -2.21 23.98
N LEU A 413 -8.46 -1.95 22.72
CA LEU A 413 -7.68 -0.77 22.36
C LEU A 413 -8.41 0.53 22.71
N LEU A 414 -9.69 0.64 22.36
CA LEU A 414 -10.50 1.83 22.65
C LEU A 414 -10.68 2.07 24.16
N ILE A 415 -10.86 0.99 24.93
CA ILE A 415 -10.93 1.09 26.40
C ILE A 415 -9.59 1.51 26.97
N LYS A 416 -8.50 0.85 26.59
CA LYS A 416 -7.16 1.12 27.11
C LYS A 416 -6.77 2.57 26.86
N GLU A 417 -6.94 3.06 25.63
CA GLU A 417 -6.68 4.47 25.28
C GLU A 417 -7.47 5.43 26.18
N ARG A 418 -8.72 5.10 26.50
CA ARG A 418 -9.57 5.94 27.34
C ARG A 418 -9.21 5.88 28.82
N GLU A 419 -8.79 4.73 29.32
CA GLU A 419 -8.30 4.56 30.69
C GLU A 419 -7.01 5.35 30.90
N GLU A 420 -6.08 5.27 29.95
CA GLU A 420 -4.83 6.04 29.93
C GLU A 420 -5.10 7.55 29.91
N ARG A 421 -5.97 8.00 29.01
CA ARG A 421 -6.33 9.43 28.91
C ARG A 421 -6.94 9.97 30.21
N LYS A 422 -7.67 9.14 30.95
CA LYS A 422 -8.26 9.52 32.24
C LYS A 422 -7.42 9.15 33.45
N LYS A 423 -6.25 8.51 33.24
CA LYS A 423 -5.39 7.93 34.28
C LYS A 423 -6.20 7.12 35.32
N LYS A 424 -7.16 6.34 34.84
CA LYS A 424 -8.09 5.59 35.70
C LYS A 424 -8.49 4.27 35.04
N SER A 425 -8.41 3.18 35.80
CA SER A 425 -8.99 1.90 35.42
C SER A 425 -10.49 1.87 35.73
N TYR A 426 -11.28 1.27 34.84
CA TYR A 426 -12.70 1.06 35.04
C TYR A 426 -12.97 -0.31 35.65
N ALA A 427 -13.86 -0.36 36.64
CA ALA A 427 -14.49 -1.61 37.05
C ALA A 427 -15.28 -2.25 35.88
N VAL A 428 -15.44 -3.58 35.90
CA VAL A 428 -16.00 -4.38 34.80
C VAL A 428 -17.32 -3.81 34.25
N GLU A 429 -18.28 -3.47 35.12
CA GLU A 429 -19.58 -2.93 34.70
C GLU A 429 -19.47 -1.58 34.00
N LYS A 430 -18.55 -0.73 34.46
CA LYS A 430 -18.31 0.59 33.88
C LYS A 430 -17.57 0.46 32.55
N ARG A 431 -16.68 -0.53 32.40
CA ARG A 431 -15.99 -0.86 31.16
C ARG A 431 -16.99 -1.14 30.03
N SER A 432 -17.98 -2.00 30.27
CA SER A 432 -19.01 -2.32 29.27
C SER A 432 -19.84 -1.10 28.85
N LYS A 433 -20.25 -0.25 29.80
CA LYS A 433 -20.99 1.00 29.49
C LYS A 433 -20.16 1.97 28.64
N VAL A 434 -18.87 2.10 28.96
CA VAL A 434 -17.95 2.97 28.23
C VAL A 434 -17.70 2.43 26.82
N LEU A 435 -17.47 1.12 26.69
CA LEU A 435 -17.24 0.45 25.42
C LEU A 435 -18.45 0.61 24.50
N ASN A 436 -19.66 0.32 24.99
CA ASN A 436 -20.90 0.49 24.22
C ASN A 436 -21.09 1.93 23.71
N LYS A 437 -20.69 2.94 24.49
CA LYS A 437 -20.72 4.34 24.04
C LYS A 437 -19.71 4.61 22.92
N MET A 438 -18.57 3.94 22.92
CA MET A 438 -17.54 4.10 21.87
C MET A 438 -17.90 3.32 20.61
N LEU A 439 -18.43 2.11 20.74
CA LEU A 439 -18.86 1.28 19.61
C LEU A 439 -19.98 1.95 18.80
N LYS A 440 -20.87 2.71 19.46
CA LYS A 440 -21.90 3.53 18.79
C LYS A 440 -21.36 4.62 17.84
N LYS A 441 -20.05 4.91 17.87
CA LYS A 441 -19.44 5.82 16.90
C LYS A 441 -19.11 5.14 15.56
N PHE A 442 -19.04 3.82 15.53
CA PHE A 442 -18.98 3.08 14.27
C PHE A 442 -20.38 3.01 13.68
N HIS A 443 -20.47 3.22 12.37
CA HIS A 443 -21.71 3.02 11.63
C HIS A 443 -22.04 1.53 11.54
N LEU A 444 -21.00 0.70 11.43
CA LEU A 444 -21.12 -0.75 11.36
C LEU A 444 -19.98 -1.42 12.14
N PHE A 445 -20.28 -2.52 12.83
CA PHE A 445 -19.29 -3.31 13.54
C PHE A 445 -19.49 -4.80 13.23
N VAL A 446 -18.57 -5.40 12.48
CA VAL A 446 -18.80 -6.67 11.76
C VAL A 446 -17.78 -7.76 12.05
N ASN A 447 -18.26 -9.00 12.03
CA ASN A 447 -17.46 -10.20 11.91
C ASN A 447 -17.43 -10.63 10.43
N THR A 448 -16.23 -10.59 9.84
CA THR A 448 -15.99 -10.88 8.42
C THR A 448 -15.60 -12.33 8.16
N CYS A 449 -15.41 -13.14 9.21
CA CYS A 449 -15.17 -14.58 9.08
C CYS A 449 -15.95 -15.36 10.16
N PRO A 450 -17.29 -15.42 10.07
CA PRO A 450 -18.09 -16.25 10.97
C PRO A 450 -17.62 -17.71 10.95
N HIS A 451 -17.74 -18.39 12.09
CA HIS A 451 -17.33 -19.79 12.23
C HIS A 451 -15.84 -20.06 11.91
N GLN A 452 -14.96 -19.07 12.08
CA GLN A 452 -13.51 -19.28 11.99
C GLN A 452 -13.07 -20.45 12.88
N THR A 453 -12.21 -21.31 12.33
CA THR A 453 -11.70 -22.50 13.03
C THR A 453 -10.38 -22.23 13.74
N SER A 454 -9.67 -21.16 13.36
CA SER A 454 -8.57 -20.62 14.14
C SER A 454 -9.12 -19.80 15.30
N ARG A 455 -8.47 -19.88 16.48
CA ARG A 455 -8.83 -19.05 17.64
C ARG A 455 -8.65 -17.56 17.35
N THR A 456 -7.68 -17.21 16.51
CA THR A 456 -7.37 -15.82 16.17
C THR A 456 -7.08 -15.71 14.68
N ILE A 457 -7.62 -14.68 14.05
CA ILE A 457 -7.22 -14.25 12.70
C ILE A 457 -6.25 -13.09 12.89
N ARG A 458 -5.05 -13.17 12.30
CA ARG A 458 -4.08 -12.07 12.37
C ARG A 458 -4.60 -10.88 11.57
N THR A 459 -4.20 -9.66 11.92
CA THR A 459 -4.74 -8.44 11.31
C THR A 459 -4.53 -8.42 9.79
N GLU A 460 -3.37 -8.86 9.30
CA GLU A 460 -3.01 -8.99 7.88
C GLU A 460 -3.87 -10.00 7.11
N GLU A 461 -4.33 -11.07 7.77
CA GLU A 461 -5.30 -12.02 7.21
C GLU A 461 -6.70 -11.39 7.20
N ALA A 462 -7.06 -10.73 8.31
CA ALA A 462 -8.35 -10.07 8.47
C ALA A 462 -8.55 -8.96 7.43
N ILE A 463 -7.50 -8.17 7.07
CA ILE A 463 -7.67 -7.14 6.03
C ILE A 463 -7.91 -7.80 4.67
N ALA A 464 -7.22 -8.89 4.33
CA ALA A 464 -7.42 -9.59 3.07
C ALA A 464 -8.85 -10.15 2.94
N ILE A 465 -9.32 -10.86 3.98
CA ILE A 465 -10.68 -11.43 4.03
C ILE A 465 -11.72 -10.30 3.93
N THR A 466 -11.57 -9.28 4.75
CA THR A 466 -12.53 -8.18 4.83
C THR A 466 -12.60 -7.40 3.53
N LEU A 467 -11.44 -7.02 2.96
CA LEU A 467 -11.41 -6.27 1.70
C LEU A 467 -11.97 -7.09 0.54
N SER A 468 -11.77 -8.42 0.52
CA SER A 468 -12.41 -9.28 -0.48
C SER A 468 -13.93 -9.27 -0.38
N LEU A 469 -14.50 -9.28 0.84
CA LEU A 469 -15.95 -9.20 1.02
C LEU A 469 -16.50 -7.84 0.62
N PHE A 470 -15.86 -6.75 1.04
CA PHE A 470 -16.26 -5.40 0.64
C PHE A 470 -16.09 -5.17 -0.86
N HIS A 471 -15.06 -5.75 -1.48
CA HIS A 471 -14.89 -5.69 -2.93
C HIS A 471 -16.10 -6.29 -3.64
N ASN A 472 -16.57 -7.47 -3.23
CA ASN A 472 -17.74 -8.10 -3.84
C ASN A 472 -19.05 -7.30 -3.66
N ILE A 473 -19.14 -6.46 -2.62
CA ILE A 473 -20.31 -5.62 -2.37
C ILE A 473 -20.25 -4.32 -3.19
N LEU A 474 -19.04 -3.84 -3.49
CA LEU A 474 -18.78 -2.56 -4.17
C LEU A 474 -18.64 -2.67 -5.71
N VAL A 475 -18.48 -3.90 -6.21
CA VAL A 475 -18.54 -4.24 -7.65
C VAL A 475 -20.00 -4.33 -8.05
#